data_AF-A0A3E0TR08-F1
#
_entry.id   AF-A0A3E0TR08-F1
#
_cell.length_a   1.000
_cell.length_b   1.000
_cell.length_c   1.000
_cell.angle_alpha   90.00
_cell.angle_beta   90.00
_cell.angle_gamma   90.00
#
_symmetry.space_group_name_H-M   'P 1'
#
loop_
_entity.id
_entity.type
_entity.pdbx_description
1 polymer ?
#
loop_
_entity_poly.entity_id
_entity_poly.type
_entity_poly.pdbx_seq_one_letter_code
_entity_poly.pdbx_strand_id
1 'polypeptide(L)'
;MKMIFSIEARKLYVQSSTFSGTYPATSGRGECRNNNSKSCQKAEWQGPIPVGNYIIRSSDLSDPGIIGDLARNTRGDWGDWRVRLIPATGTQTYGRKGFFLHGGSKSGSAGCIDIGGGISGSRETNLIKSMIMASGTVQLEVR
;
A
#
# COMPACT_ATOMS: atom_id res chain seq x y z
N MET A 1 -3.88 11.85 10.73
CA MET A 1 -4.54 11.07 9.66
C MET A 1 -4.50 9.60 10.03
N LYS A 2 -5.56 8.84 9.72
CA LYS A 2 -5.62 7.39 9.87
C LYS A 2 -5.96 6.76 8.51
N MET A 3 -5.36 5.62 8.22
CA MET A 3 -5.71 4.79 7.09
C MET A 3 -6.18 3.41 7.57
N ILE A 4 -7.14 2.83 6.85
CA ILE A 4 -7.58 1.44 7.07
C ILE A 4 -7.61 0.77 5.71
N PHE A 5 -6.85 -0.30 5.52
CA PHE A 5 -6.94 -1.15 4.35
C PHE A 5 -7.73 -2.41 4.70
N SER A 6 -8.83 -2.66 3.98
CA SER A 6 -9.56 -3.91 4.06
C SER A 6 -9.23 -4.80 2.87
N ILE A 7 -8.60 -5.94 3.15
CA ILE A 7 -8.12 -6.90 2.15
C ILE A 7 -9.31 -7.43 1.34
N GLU A 8 -10.33 -7.96 2.01
CA GLU A 8 -11.49 -8.60 1.35
C GLU A 8 -12.41 -7.57 0.69
N ALA A 9 -12.62 -6.41 1.32
CA ALA A 9 -13.44 -5.35 0.73
C ALA A 9 -12.74 -4.67 -0.45
N ARG A 10 -11.41 -4.84 -0.59
CA ARG A 10 -10.58 -4.23 -1.64
C ARG A 10 -10.62 -2.71 -1.59
N LYS A 11 -10.57 -2.15 -0.38
CA LYS A 11 -10.71 -0.71 -0.13
C LYS A 11 -9.67 -0.19 0.84
N LEU A 12 -9.12 0.98 0.51
CA LEU A 12 -8.37 1.83 1.43
C LEU A 12 -9.29 2.99 1.86
N TYR A 13 -9.55 3.06 3.16
CA TYR A 13 -10.25 4.16 3.80
C TYR A 13 -9.20 5.14 4.33
N VAL A 14 -9.39 6.41 4.03
CA VAL A 14 -8.47 7.49 4.40
C VAL A 14 -9.26 8.53 5.18
N GLN A 15 -8.85 8.81 6.42
CA GLN A 15 -9.57 9.70 7.31
C GLN A 15 -8.64 10.71 8.01
N SER A 16 -9.12 11.94 8.13
CA SER A 16 -8.56 13.01 8.96
C SER A 16 -9.70 13.76 9.66
N SER A 17 -9.39 14.82 10.40
CA SER A 17 -10.41 15.64 11.09
C SER A 17 -11.39 16.32 10.13
N THR A 18 -10.99 16.60 8.89
CA THR A 18 -11.79 17.37 7.92
C THR A 18 -12.05 16.61 6.61
N PHE A 19 -11.55 15.38 6.49
CA PHE A 19 -11.62 14.61 5.24
C PHE A 19 -11.88 13.13 5.51
N SER A 20 -12.73 12.53 4.68
CA SER A 20 -12.91 11.08 4.58
C SER A 20 -13.01 10.68 3.12
N GLY A 21 -12.22 9.69 2.71
CA GLY A 21 -12.17 9.17 1.35
C GLY A 21 -12.09 7.65 1.34
N THR A 22 -12.61 7.04 0.27
CA THR A 22 -12.56 5.59 0.05
C THR A 22 -12.03 5.31 -1.33
N TYR A 23 -10.97 4.51 -1.41
CA TYR A 23 -10.25 4.23 -2.64
C TYR A 23 -10.18 2.73 -2.91
N PRO A 24 -10.23 2.29 -4.18
CA PRO A 24 -9.89 0.91 -4.52
C PRO A 24 -8.47 0.59 -4.05
N ALA A 25 -8.29 -0.59 -3.47
CA ALA A 25 -6.96 -1.06 -3.08
C ALA A 25 -6.92 -2.58 -3.13
N THR A 26 -5.78 -3.16 -3.49
CA THR A 26 -5.62 -4.63 -3.56
C THR A 26 -4.28 -5.09 -3.01
N SER A 27 -4.22 -6.34 -2.58
CA SER A 27 -3.01 -6.97 -2.08
C SER A 27 -3.03 -8.48 -2.37
N GLY A 28 -1.86 -9.10 -2.47
CA GLY A 28 -1.71 -10.50 -2.86
C GLY A 28 -1.85 -10.72 -4.37
N ARG A 29 -1.56 -11.93 -4.82
CA ARG A 29 -1.68 -12.35 -6.23
C ARG A 29 -2.13 -13.80 -6.37
N GLY A 30 -2.62 -14.16 -7.56
CA GLY A 30 -3.19 -15.48 -7.84
C GLY A 30 -4.31 -15.83 -6.86
N GLU A 31 -4.33 -17.08 -6.38
CA GLU A 31 -5.31 -17.59 -5.40
C GLU A 31 -5.33 -16.83 -4.06
N CYS A 32 -4.23 -16.17 -3.71
CA CYS A 32 -4.15 -15.37 -2.48
C CYS A 32 -4.46 -13.89 -2.69
N ARG A 33 -4.89 -13.49 -3.89
CA ARG A 33 -5.25 -12.11 -4.16
C ARG A 33 -6.49 -11.72 -3.36
N ASN A 34 -6.34 -10.70 -2.52
CA ASN A 34 -7.37 -10.18 -1.62
C ASN A 34 -7.97 -11.25 -0.70
N ASN A 35 -7.20 -12.30 -0.39
CA ASN A 35 -7.62 -13.41 0.46
C ASN A 35 -6.95 -13.29 1.83
N ASN A 36 -7.74 -12.99 2.86
CA ASN A 36 -7.25 -12.71 4.20
C ASN A 36 -7.00 -13.97 5.07
N SER A 37 -7.08 -15.17 4.49
CA SER A 37 -6.81 -16.41 5.23
C SER A 37 -5.38 -16.41 5.80
N LYS A 38 -5.22 -17.03 6.98
CA LYS A 38 -3.90 -17.16 7.63
C LYS A 38 -2.88 -17.88 6.72
N SER A 39 -3.31 -18.85 5.91
CA SER A 39 -2.46 -19.52 4.93
C SER A 39 -1.96 -18.53 3.87
N CYS A 40 -2.85 -17.71 3.31
CA CYS A 40 -2.44 -16.69 2.35
C CYS A 40 -1.56 -15.61 2.97
N GLN A 41 -1.84 -15.14 4.18
CA GLN A 41 -0.97 -14.16 4.85
C GLN A 41 0.46 -14.69 5.11
N LYS A 42 0.60 -16.00 5.34
CA LYS A 42 1.90 -16.67 5.49
C LYS A 42 2.62 -16.90 4.16
N ALA A 43 1.89 -17.01 3.04
CA ALA A 43 2.44 -17.36 1.74
C ALA A 43 3.42 -16.27 1.24
N GLU A 44 4.71 -16.56 1.38
CA GLU A 44 5.76 -15.68 0.87
C GLU A 44 5.62 -15.53 -0.64
N TRP A 45 5.92 -14.33 -1.15
CA TRP A 45 5.80 -14.02 -2.58
C TRP A 45 4.40 -14.17 -3.17
N GLN A 46 3.33 -14.45 -2.43
CA GLN A 46 2.00 -14.60 -3.03
C GLN A 46 0.90 -13.91 -2.21
N GLY A 47 1.00 -14.01 -0.90
CA GLY A 47 0.04 -13.52 0.05
C GLY A 47 -0.18 -12.01 0.03
N PRO A 48 -1.35 -11.54 0.51
CA PRO A 48 -1.51 -10.12 0.80
C PRO A 48 -0.60 -9.69 1.93
N ILE A 49 -0.54 -8.38 2.18
CA ILE A 49 0.07 -7.85 3.39
C ILE A 49 -0.57 -8.52 4.63
N PRO A 50 0.22 -9.01 5.61
CA PRO A 50 -0.34 -9.60 6.83
C PRO A 50 -1.20 -8.60 7.60
N VAL A 51 -2.28 -9.07 8.24
CA VAL A 51 -3.14 -8.20 9.07
C VAL A 51 -2.37 -7.66 10.27
N GLY A 52 -2.75 -6.47 10.69
CA GLY A 52 -2.13 -5.79 11.82
C GLY A 52 -1.97 -4.30 11.59
N ASN A 53 -1.18 -3.68 12.45
CA ASN A 53 -0.94 -2.24 12.42
C ASN A 53 0.41 -1.94 11.77
N TYR A 54 0.44 -0.89 10.98
CA TYR A 54 1.61 -0.43 10.25
C TYR A 54 1.77 1.08 10.40
N ILE A 55 3.01 1.52 10.28
CA ILE A 55 3.40 2.91 10.32
C ILE A 55 3.90 3.30 8.94
N ILE A 56 3.40 4.43 8.45
CA ILE A 56 3.87 5.12 7.26
C ILE A 56 4.56 6.40 7.73
N ARG A 57 5.78 6.66 7.29
CA ARG A 57 6.48 7.93 7.50
C ARG A 57 6.64 8.64 6.18
N SER A 58 6.37 9.94 6.15
CA SER A 58 6.56 10.77 4.95
C SER A 58 8.01 10.75 4.48
N SER A 59 8.98 10.61 5.40
CA SER A 59 10.41 10.49 5.06
C SER A 59 10.76 9.20 4.31
N ASP A 60 9.90 8.18 4.34
CA ASP A 60 10.10 6.92 3.61
C ASP A 60 9.39 6.93 2.23
N LEU A 61 8.80 8.07 1.83
CA LEU A 61 8.12 8.24 0.55
C LEU A 61 9.14 8.49 -0.56
N SER A 62 8.96 7.81 -1.69
CA SER A 62 9.81 7.95 -2.87
C SER A 62 8.99 8.26 -4.12
N ASP A 63 9.22 9.45 -4.65
CA ASP A 63 8.66 10.02 -5.88
C ASP A 63 9.83 10.62 -6.68
N PRO A 64 10.32 9.96 -7.74
CA PRO A 64 11.53 10.33 -8.46
C PRO A 64 11.23 11.19 -9.69
N GLY A 65 9.96 11.50 -9.94
CA GLY A 65 9.47 12.07 -11.20
C GLY A 65 9.53 11.11 -12.40
N ILE A 66 8.93 11.56 -13.51
CA ILE A 66 8.58 10.75 -14.70
C ILE A 66 9.71 9.84 -15.21
N ILE A 67 10.95 10.34 -15.30
CA ILE A 67 12.08 9.53 -15.80
C ILE A 67 12.40 8.39 -14.81
N GLY A 68 12.39 8.69 -13.52
CA GLY A 68 12.61 7.70 -12.47
C GLY A 68 11.46 6.71 -12.33
N ASP A 69 10.23 7.15 -12.62
CA ASP A 69 9.05 6.28 -12.63
C ASP A 69 9.11 5.30 -13.79
N LEU A 70 9.46 5.76 -14.99
CA LEU A 70 9.68 4.87 -16.12
C LEU A 70 10.77 3.86 -15.80
N ALA A 71 11.91 4.31 -15.26
CA ALA A 71 13.03 3.44 -14.91
C ALA A 71 12.66 2.39 -13.84
N ARG A 72 11.99 2.75 -12.74
CA ARG A 72 11.60 1.78 -11.70
C ARG A 72 10.59 0.76 -12.21
N ASN A 73 9.67 1.20 -13.08
CA ASN A 73 8.59 0.35 -13.54
C ASN A 73 9.07 -0.73 -14.54
N THR A 74 10.32 -0.66 -15.00
CA THR A 74 10.96 -1.76 -15.76
C THR A 74 11.23 -3.01 -14.92
N ARG A 75 11.28 -2.89 -13.58
CA ARG A 75 11.65 -3.98 -12.65
C ARG A 75 10.48 -4.48 -11.80
N GLY A 76 9.27 -4.02 -12.08
CA GLY A 76 8.06 -4.32 -11.31
C GLY A 76 7.06 -3.19 -11.44
N ASP A 77 5.84 -3.39 -10.97
CA ASP A 77 4.80 -2.36 -11.04
C ASP A 77 4.79 -1.54 -9.74
N TRP A 78 5.46 -0.40 -9.79
CA TRP A 78 5.74 0.47 -8.63
C TRP A 78 5.02 1.82 -8.70
N GLY A 79 4.40 2.14 -9.84
CA GLY A 79 3.65 3.38 -10.06
C GLY A 79 4.50 4.66 -9.98
N ASP A 80 3.82 5.78 -9.77
CA ASP A 80 4.36 7.15 -9.62
C ASP A 80 5.13 7.34 -8.31
N TRP A 81 4.64 6.71 -7.24
CA TRP A 81 5.28 6.78 -5.95
C TRP A 81 5.03 5.53 -5.14
N ARG A 82 5.91 5.32 -4.16
CA ARG A 82 5.76 4.27 -3.15
C ARG A 82 6.18 4.80 -1.80
N VAL A 83 5.61 4.23 -0.75
CA VAL A 83 6.03 4.49 0.63
C VAL A 83 6.10 3.17 1.39
N ARG A 84 7.12 3.01 2.22
CA ARG A 84 7.33 1.80 3.02
C ARG A 84 6.24 1.67 4.09
N LEU A 85 5.76 0.44 4.30
CA LEU A 85 4.88 0.07 5.39
C LEU A 85 5.70 -0.64 6.46
N ILE A 86 5.83 -0.02 7.63
CA ILE A 86 6.63 -0.54 8.73
C ILE A 86 5.69 -1.26 9.70
N PRO A 87 5.83 -2.57 9.93
CA PRO A 87 5.02 -3.26 10.91
C PRO A 87 5.19 -2.61 12.29
N ALA A 88 4.09 -2.24 12.93
CA ALA A 88 4.09 -1.79 14.31
C ALA A 88 4.38 -2.96 15.26
N THR A 89 4.79 -2.66 16.49
CA THR A 89 4.99 -3.66 17.54
C THR A 89 3.73 -4.52 17.71
N GLY A 90 3.89 -5.84 17.66
CA GLY A 90 2.79 -6.81 17.76
C GLY A 90 2.20 -7.27 16.42
N THR A 91 2.56 -6.65 15.29
CA THR A 91 2.14 -7.11 13.97
C THR A 91 2.89 -8.37 13.57
N GLN A 92 2.19 -9.49 13.42
CA GLN A 92 2.75 -10.77 13.01
C GLN A 92 2.94 -10.81 11.48
N THR A 93 4.20 -10.67 11.03
CA THR A 93 4.51 -10.68 9.60
C THR A 93 4.83 -12.07 9.05
N TYR A 94 4.89 -13.10 9.91
CA TYR A 94 5.30 -14.46 9.54
C TYR A 94 6.69 -14.51 8.89
N GLY A 95 7.60 -13.63 9.31
CA GLY A 95 8.96 -13.52 8.75
C GLY A 95 9.05 -12.73 7.44
N ARG A 96 7.91 -12.29 6.88
CA ARG A 96 7.86 -11.49 5.65
C ARG A 96 8.24 -10.03 5.92
N LYS A 97 8.79 -9.37 4.90
CA LYS A 97 9.31 -7.99 4.95
C LYS A 97 9.18 -7.30 3.60
N GLY A 98 9.47 -5.99 3.56
CA GLY A 98 9.53 -5.23 2.31
C GLY A 98 8.16 -4.83 1.76
N PHE A 99 7.25 -4.41 2.65
CA PHE A 99 5.90 -4.00 2.28
C PHE A 99 5.85 -2.52 1.91
N PHE A 100 5.04 -2.19 0.91
CA PHE A 100 4.85 -0.82 0.42
C PHE A 100 3.37 -0.53 0.16
N LEU A 101 2.99 0.73 0.30
CA LEU A 101 1.82 1.30 -0.37
C LEU A 101 2.33 1.97 -1.65
N HIS A 102 1.77 1.62 -2.79
CA HIS A 102 2.21 2.14 -4.09
C HIS A 102 1.06 2.24 -5.08
N GLY A 103 1.26 3.04 -6.12
CA GLY A 103 0.43 2.99 -7.32
C GLY A 103 0.85 1.87 -8.26
N GLY A 104 0.16 1.70 -9.37
CA GLY A 104 0.48 0.66 -10.32
C GLY A 104 -0.54 0.53 -11.44
N SER A 105 -0.14 -0.17 -12.49
CA SER A 105 -1.00 -0.49 -13.64
C SER A 105 -1.66 -1.87 -13.50
N LYS A 106 -1.11 -2.73 -12.65
CA LYS A 106 -1.51 -4.12 -12.40
C LYS A 106 -1.95 -4.25 -10.96
N SER A 107 -3.24 -4.50 -10.81
CA SER A 107 -3.81 -4.77 -9.51
C SER A 107 -3.23 -6.03 -8.85
N GLY A 108 -2.85 -5.91 -7.58
CA GLY A 108 -2.32 -6.99 -6.75
C GLY A 108 -0.80 -7.03 -6.72
N SER A 109 -0.25 -7.33 -5.55
CA SER A 109 1.20 -7.35 -5.31
C SER A 109 1.52 -8.36 -4.22
N ALA A 110 2.72 -8.93 -4.24
CA ALA A 110 3.13 -9.96 -3.29
C ALA A 110 3.41 -9.37 -1.89
N GLY A 111 2.38 -8.92 -1.20
CA GLY A 111 2.44 -8.34 0.14
C GLY A 111 2.40 -6.81 0.21
N CYS A 112 2.32 -6.10 -0.91
CA CYS A 112 2.17 -4.64 -0.90
C CYS A 112 0.67 -4.26 -1.01
N ILE A 113 0.36 -2.98 -0.84
CA ILE A 113 -0.98 -2.43 -1.08
C ILE A 113 -0.90 -1.59 -2.36
N ASP A 114 -1.60 -2.05 -3.39
CA ASP A 114 -1.71 -1.36 -4.67
C ASP A 114 -3.00 -0.54 -4.69
N ILE A 115 -2.91 0.76 -5.00
CA ILE A 115 -4.04 1.70 -5.11
C ILE A 115 -4.30 2.19 -6.55
N GLY A 116 -3.69 1.53 -7.55
CA GLY A 116 -3.84 1.87 -8.96
C GLY A 116 -3.16 3.17 -9.37
N GLY A 117 -3.75 3.89 -10.33
CA GLY A 117 -3.21 5.15 -10.85
C GLY A 117 -2.14 5.01 -11.94
N GLY A 118 -1.75 3.80 -12.32
CA GLY A 118 -0.79 3.58 -13.40
C GLY A 118 0.62 4.10 -13.08
N ILE A 119 1.42 4.33 -14.12
CA ILE A 119 2.82 4.76 -14.01
C ILE A 119 2.92 6.22 -13.54
N SER A 120 1.98 7.08 -13.95
CA SER A 120 2.00 8.53 -13.68
C SER A 120 1.11 8.98 -12.52
N GLY A 121 0.45 8.04 -11.86
CA GLY A 121 -0.52 8.34 -10.81
C GLY A 121 -1.83 8.93 -11.35
N SER A 122 -2.73 9.22 -10.43
CA SER A 122 -4.02 9.86 -10.69
C SER A 122 -4.25 11.00 -9.71
N ARG A 123 -5.35 11.74 -9.87
CA ARG A 123 -5.76 12.78 -8.92
C ARG A 123 -5.91 12.19 -7.51
N GLU A 124 -6.45 10.99 -7.41
CA GLU A 124 -6.69 10.26 -6.17
C GLU A 124 -5.38 9.84 -5.50
N THR A 125 -4.47 9.21 -6.24
CA THR A 125 -3.18 8.78 -5.66
C THR A 125 -2.31 9.98 -5.25
N ASN A 126 -2.38 11.09 -6.00
CA ASN A 126 -1.70 12.34 -5.65
C ASN A 126 -2.28 13.02 -4.40
N LEU A 127 -3.60 12.92 -4.19
CA LEU A 127 -4.23 13.40 -2.96
C LEU A 127 -3.75 12.60 -1.75
N ILE A 128 -3.71 11.27 -1.86
CA ILE A 128 -3.19 10.39 -0.80
C ILE A 128 -1.71 10.71 -0.51
N LYS A 129 -0.87 10.85 -1.54
CA LYS A 129 0.54 11.27 -1.42
C LYS A 129 0.65 12.56 -0.61
N SER A 130 -0.11 13.59 -0.99
CA SER A 130 -0.12 14.89 -0.32
C SER A 130 -0.52 14.79 1.16
N MET A 131 -1.54 13.98 1.46
CA MET A 131 -1.99 13.77 2.85
C MET A 131 -0.96 13.02 3.70
N ILE A 132 -0.25 12.04 3.13
CA ILE A 132 0.87 11.36 3.81
C ILE A 132 1.98 12.38 4.11
N MET A 133 2.37 13.17 3.11
CA MET A 133 3.42 14.19 3.26
C MET A 133 3.08 15.21 4.34
N ALA A 134 1.83 15.71 4.36
CA ALA A 134 1.37 16.68 5.34
C ALA A 134 1.25 16.11 6.78
N SER A 135 1.05 14.80 6.93
CA SER A 135 0.84 14.19 8.25
C SER A 135 2.14 13.87 8.99
N GLY A 136 3.28 13.77 8.28
CA GLY A 136 4.55 13.32 8.84
C GLY A 136 4.58 11.81 9.15
N THR A 137 3.67 11.35 10.01
CA THR A 137 3.46 9.93 10.33
C THR A 137 1.98 9.57 10.24
N VAL A 138 1.66 8.43 9.61
CA VAL A 138 0.30 7.92 9.45
C VAL A 138 0.22 6.49 10.00
N GLN A 139 -0.83 6.24 10.78
CA GLN A 139 -1.18 4.89 11.23
C GLN A 139 -2.04 4.21 10.17
N LEU A 140 -1.65 3.00 9.77
CA LEU A 140 -2.37 2.15 8.84
C LEU A 140 -2.80 0.87 9.56
N GLU A 141 -4.09 0.62 9.60
CA GLU A 141 -4.68 -0.65 10.05
C GLU A 141 -4.97 -1.54 8.84
N VAL A 142 -4.51 -2.78 8.84
CA VAL A 142 -4.80 -3.80 7.83
C VAL A 142 -5.73 -4.85 8.41
N ARG A 143 -6.87 -5.07 7.78
CA ARG A 143 -7.90 -6.02 8.22
C ARG A 143 -8.51 -6.84 7.08
#